data_AF-A0A963I778-F1
#
_entry.id   AF-A0A963I778-F1
#
_cell.length_a   1.000
_cell.length_b   1.000
_cell.length_c   1.000
_cell.angle_alpha   90.00
_cell.angle_beta   90.00
_cell.angle_gamma   90.00
#
_symmetry.space_group_name_H-M   'P 1'
#
loop_
_entity.id
_entity.type
_entity.pdbx_description
1 polymer ?
#
loop_
_entity_poly.entity_id
_entity_poly.type
_entity_poly.pdbx_seq_one_letter_code
_entity_poly.pdbx_strand_id
1 'polypeptide(L)'
;MDEKELYKIIARELDANRMDPARWTQAFAEAGGDREKARAIYIRLRHADLAPRAQAAPPAADPQAALRVELAAALASSGRDSLYRTLGVQATASDAEIASAIRRLRDSGAPMDAELRYAVETLGTPAGRARYDQSLASGLGLQQGSAAAGDELEEITDDAPASVFLQWWATRKVTVLVSAAVVALLAIVALPFYQTRTAAEFLDNQTAMEQDRRAKAEEWKARQTARIEADREEARKRRAADQASYQARQTQAERDRLMQRIDDDQRRLMYAQQRRTQQEEAQQRRSTYERERQQQEARRDARQADARAAQEAAYWSCFNDAIDRRDSAYAYRACAHLKR
;
A
#
# COMPACT_ATOMS: atom_id res chain seq x y z
N MET A 1 11.73 -2.45 6.75
CA MET A 1 11.44 -3.82 6.27
C MET A 1 10.02 -3.85 5.75
N ASP A 2 9.78 -4.40 4.56
CA ASP A 2 8.43 -4.43 3.94
C ASP A 2 7.52 -5.44 4.65
N GLU A 3 6.23 -5.15 4.73
CA GLU A 3 5.20 -6.02 5.32
C GLU A 3 5.19 -7.39 4.63
N LYS A 4 5.41 -7.41 3.30
CA LYS A 4 5.54 -8.66 2.54
C LYS A 4 6.72 -9.52 2.98
N GLU A 5 7.83 -8.90 3.37
CA GLU A 5 9.00 -9.64 3.86
C GLU A 5 8.77 -10.23 5.25
N LEU A 6 7.98 -9.55 6.10
CA LEU A 6 7.55 -10.10 7.39
C LEU A 6 6.70 -11.36 7.20
N TYR A 7 5.69 -11.32 6.34
CA TYR A 7 4.88 -12.50 6.06
C TYR A 7 5.67 -13.65 5.42
N LYS A 8 6.68 -13.35 4.57
CA LYS A 8 7.57 -14.38 4.02
C LYS A 8 8.37 -15.09 5.11
N ILE A 9 8.86 -14.38 6.12
CA ILE A 9 9.58 -14.99 7.24
C ILE A 9 8.64 -15.88 8.05
N ILE A 10 7.44 -15.38 8.37
CA ILE A 10 6.44 -16.15 9.14
C ILE A 10 6.03 -17.41 8.37
N ALA A 11 5.83 -17.31 7.06
CA ALA A 11 5.51 -18.45 6.21
C ALA A 11 6.63 -19.51 6.24
N ARG A 12 7.90 -19.10 6.11
CA ARG A 12 9.04 -20.02 6.22
C ARG A 12 9.14 -20.69 7.59
N GLU A 13 8.85 -19.96 8.68
CA GLU A 13 8.82 -20.53 10.03
C GLU A 13 7.75 -21.62 10.16
N LEU A 14 6.57 -21.38 9.59
CA LEU A 14 5.46 -22.33 9.57
C LEU A 14 5.77 -23.57 8.73
N ASP A 15 6.30 -23.39 7.52
CA ASP A 15 6.63 -24.48 6.59
C ASP A 15 7.77 -25.34 7.14
N ALA A 16 8.77 -24.73 7.78
CA ALA A 16 9.89 -25.43 8.39
C ALA A 16 9.55 -26.04 9.77
N ASN A 17 8.32 -25.85 10.27
CA ASN A 17 7.88 -26.23 11.61
C ASN A 17 8.83 -25.73 12.73
N ARG A 18 9.41 -24.54 12.53
CA ARG A 18 10.30 -23.86 13.50
C ARG A 18 9.56 -22.75 14.24
N MET A 19 8.32 -23.05 14.65
CA MET A 19 7.52 -22.13 15.43
C MET A 19 8.07 -22.02 16.85
N ASP A 20 7.99 -20.83 17.43
CA ASP A 20 8.29 -20.65 18.85
C ASP A 20 7.29 -21.47 19.70
N PRO A 21 7.76 -22.46 20.51
CA PRO A 21 6.90 -23.35 21.26
C PRO A 21 5.95 -22.62 22.22
N ALA A 22 6.40 -21.53 22.84
CA ALA A 22 5.60 -20.78 23.80
C ALA A 22 4.42 -20.08 23.10
N ARG A 23 4.71 -19.39 21.99
CA ARG A 23 3.71 -18.70 21.17
C ARG A 23 2.76 -19.67 20.48
N TRP A 24 3.27 -20.79 19.99
CA TRP A 24 2.44 -21.83 19.40
C TRP A 24 1.47 -22.41 20.41
N THR A 25 1.93 -22.69 21.64
CA THR A 25 1.07 -23.20 22.72
C THR A 25 0.00 -22.20 23.10
N GLN A 26 0.34 -20.91 23.19
CA GLN A 26 -0.64 -19.84 23.42
C GLN A 26 -1.69 -19.80 22.29
N ALA A 27 -1.25 -19.78 21.04
CA ALA A 27 -2.14 -19.74 19.88
C ALA A 27 -3.06 -20.99 19.80
N PHE A 28 -2.54 -22.15 20.18
CA PHE A 28 -3.29 -23.41 20.21
C PHE A 28 -4.34 -23.45 21.32
N ALA A 29 -4.02 -22.91 22.50
CA ALA A 29 -4.96 -22.74 23.60
C ALA A 29 -6.08 -21.75 23.25
N GLU A 30 -5.74 -20.60 22.67
CA GLU A 30 -6.72 -19.59 22.20
C GLU A 30 -7.63 -20.13 21.09
N ALA A 31 -7.11 -21.04 20.26
CA ALA A 31 -7.87 -21.68 19.18
C ALA A 31 -8.79 -22.82 19.64
N GLY A 32 -8.77 -23.20 20.93
CA GLY A 32 -9.53 -24.34 21.43
C GLY A 32 -9.08 -25.68 20.83
N GLY A 33 -7.80 -25.80 20.46
CA GLY A 33 -7.24 -27.02 19.87
C GLY A 33 -7.39 -27.16 18.35
N ASP A 34 -8.01 -26.18 17.69
CA ASP A 34 -8.10 -26.13 16.23
C ASP A 34 -6.76 -25.68 15.62
N ARG A 35 -6.11 -26.57 14.86
CA ARG A 35 -4.77 -26.32 14.28
C ARG A 35 -4.77 -25.20 13.24
N GLU A 36 -5.83 -25.04 12.46
CA GLU A 36 -5.88 -24.01 11.41
C GLU A 36 -6.09 -22.62 12.03
N LYS A 37 -6.99 -22.53 13.01
CA LYS A 37 -7.18 -21.30 13.78
C LYS A 37 -5.93 -20.94 14.59
N ALA A 38 -5.24 -21.93 15.17
CA ALA A 38 -3.98 -21.71 15.88
C ALA A 38 -2.89 -21.12 14.96
N ARG A 39 -2.81 -21.57 13.70
CA ARG A 39 -1.88 -20.98 12.72
C ARG A 39 -2.20 -19.51 12.43
N ALA A 40 -3.48 -19.18 12.24
CA ALA A 40 -3.89 -17.79 12.01
C ALA A 40 -3.57 -16.88 13.21
N ILE A 41 -3.83 -17.37 14.43
CA ILE A 41 -3.51 -16.64 15.68
C ILE A 41 -1.99 -16.49 15.84
N TYR A 42 -1.21 -17.54 15.55
CA TYR A 42 0.26 -17.50 15.58
C TYR A 42 0.81 -16.44 14.62
N ILE A 43 0.30 -16.36 13.38
CA ILE A 43 0.71 -15.34 12.40
C ILE A 43 0.48 -13.94 12.98
N ARG A 44 -0.68 -13.70 13.60
CA ARG A 44 -1.02 -12.40 14.21
C ARG A 44 -0.07 -12.03 15.35
N LEU A 45 0.19 -12.96 16.27
CA LEU A 45 1.11 -12.76 17.39
C LEU A 45 2.53 -12.49 16.88
N ARG A 46 3.00 -13.33 15.96
CA ARG A 46 4.35 -13.23 15.39
C ARG A 46 4.56 -11.94 14.59
N HIS A 47 3.55 -11.49 13.86
CA HIS A 47 3.57 -10.19 13.19
C HIS A 47 3.70 -9.04 14.19
N ALA A 48 2.92 -9.06 15.28
CA ALA A 48 3.00 -8.03 16.32
C ALA A 48 4.37 -7.95 17.00
N ASP A 49 5.11 -9.06 17.08
CA ASP A 49 6.48 -9.08 17.61
C ASP A 49 7.52 -8.55 16.63
N LEU A 50 7.36 -8.86 15.34
CA LEU A 50 8.33 -8.50 14.31
C LEU A 50 8.12 -7.07 13.79
N ALA A 51 6.89 -6.55 13.80
CA ALA A 51 6.57 -5.19 13.39
C ALA A 51 7.35 -4.10 14.16
N PRO A 52 7.43 -4.10 15.51
CA PRO A 52 8.22 -3.13 16.24
C PRO A 52 9.73 -3.34 16.05
N ARG A 53 10.20 -4.56 15.82
CA ARG A 53 11.62 -4.83 15.50
C ARG A 53 12.01 -4.38 14.08
N ALA A 54 11.07 -4.42 13.14
CA ALA A 54 11.21 -3.86 11.80
C ALA A 54 11.25 -2.32 11.81
N GLN A 55 10.63 -1.70 12.83
CA GLN A 55 10.64 -0.25 13.05
C GLN A 55 11.80 0.20 13.95
N ALA A 56 12.28 -0.67 14.84
CA ALA A 56 13.39 -0.43 15.77
C ALA A 56 14.71 -1.10 15.34
N ALA A 57 14.85 -1.42 14.04
CA ALA A 57 16.18 -1.67 13.51
C ALA A 57 17.00 -0.38 13.74
N PRO A 58 18.17 -0.43 14.40
CA PRO A 58 19.05 0.73 14.43
C PRO A 58 19.25 1.15 12.97
N PRO A 59 19.09 2.44 12.62
CA PRO A 59 19.23 2.87 11.24
C PRO A 59 20.59 2.34 10.77
N ALA A 60 20.57 1.48 9.75
CA ALA A 60 21.78 1.14 9.01
C ALA A 60 22.45 2.47 8.74
N ALA A 61 23.62 2.68 9.35
CA ALA A 61 24.25 3.99 9.51
C ALA A 61 24.06 4.80 8.24
N ASP A 62 23.09 5.72 8.25
CA ASP A 62 22.79 6.52 7.09
C ASP A 62 24.07 7.33 6.85
N PRO A 63 24.82 7.09 5.76
CA PRO A 63 26.06 7.82 5.52
C PRO A 63 25.79 9.33 5.49
N GLN A 64 24.55 9.74 5.22
CA GLN A 64 24.13 11.13 5.28
C GLN A 64 23.94 11.63 6.72
N ALA A 65 23.58 10.79 7.68
CA ALA A 65 23.46 11.21 9.09
C ALA A 65 24.81 11.62 9.67
N ALA A 66 25.88 10.87 9.37
CA ALA A 66 27.24 11.25 9.76
C ALA A 66 27.66 12.59 9.11
N LEU A 67 27.43 12.72 7.80
CA LEU A 67 27.70 13.98 7.07
C LEU A 67 26.94 15.17 7.66
N ARG A 68 25.68 14.98 8.06
CA ARG A 68 24.84 16.03 8.64
C ARG A 68 25.32 16.50 10.01
N VAL A 69 25.91 15.61 10.82
CA VAL A 69 26.54 15.99 12.10
C VAL A 69 27.77 16.86 11.85
N GLU A 70 28.63 16.48 10.91
CA GLU A 70 29.81 17.27 10.53
C GLU A 70 29.42 18.63 9.91
N LEU A 71 28.43 18.63 9.02
CA LEU A 71 27.87 19.84 8.42
C LEU A 71 27.29 20.78 9.48
N ALA A 72 26.56 20.26 10.47
CA ALA A 72 26.02 21.08 11.54
C ALA A 72 27.13 21.77 12.35
N ALA A 73 28.21 21.05 12.64
CA ALA A 73 29.37 21.63 13.32
C ALA A 73 30.07 22.71 12.45
N ALA A 74 30.25 22.45 11.16
CA ALA A 74 30.88 23.39 10.22
C ALA A 74 30.02 24.64 9.94
N LEU A 75 28.69 24.50 9.90
CA LEU A 75 27.77 25.63 9.76
C LEU A 75 27.73 26.48 11.02
N ALA A 76 27.76 25.84 12.20
CA ALA A 76 27.80 26.55 13.48
C ALA A 76 29.07 27.40 13.63
N SER A 77 30.22 26.92 13.12
CA SER A 77 31.49 27.65 13.18
C SER A 77 31.65 28.70 12.10
N SER A 78 31.17 28.44 10.87
CA SER A 78 31.35 29.35 9.73
C SER A 78 30.37 30.52 9.69
N GLY A 79 29.22 30.43 10.39
CA GLY A 79 28.20 31.48 10.41
C GLY A 79 27.55 31.77 9.05
N ARG A 80 27.77 30.91 8.04
CA ARG A 80 27.22 31.07 6.69
C ARG A 80 25.71 30.85 6.70
N ASP A 81 25.02 31.64 5.89
CA ASP A 81 23.60 31.44 5.66
C ASP A 81 23.38 30.14 4.86
N SER A 82 22.43 29.33 5.33
CA SER A 82 22.10 28.02 4.76
C SER A 82 20.58 27.86 4.74
N LEU A 83 20.07 27.01 3.84
CA LEU A 83 18.63 26.76 3.71
C LEU A 83 18.03 26.21 5.01
N TYR A 84 18.83 25.54 5.84
CA TYR A 84 18.48 25.09 7.18
C TYR A 84 18.15 26.28 8.11
N ARG A 85 18.95 27.34 8.06
CA ARG A 85 18.73 28.58 8.82
C ARG A 85 17.47 29.29 8.34
N THR A 86 17.24 29.36 7.03
CA THR A 86 16.04 29.96 6.42
C THR A 86 14.76 29.23 6.86
N LEU A 87 14.81 27.90 7.03
CA LEU A 87 13.70 27.10 7.58
C LEU A 87 13.63 27.08 9.12
N GLY A 88 14.60 27.65 9.82
CA GLY A 88 14.65 27.63 11.30
C GLY A 88 14.89 26.23 11.88
N VAL A 89 15.59 25.36 11.17
CA VAL A 89 15.91 23.98 11.59
C VAL A 89 17.42 23.73 11.56
N GLN A 90 17.91 22.78 12.35
CA GLN A 90 19.32 22.39 12.33
C GLN A 90 19.61 21.42 11.17
N ALA A 91 20.85 21.38 10.67
CA ALA A 91 21.24 20.46 9.60
C ALA A 91 21.12 18.96 10.02
N THR A 92 21.15 18.68 11.32
CA THR A 92 20.91 17.36 11.93
C THR A 92 19.44 16.97 12.03
N ALA A 93 18.51 17.89 11.74
CA ALA A 93 17.07 17.63 11.88
C ALA A 93 16.65 16.42 11.02
N SER A 94 15.75 15.58 11.52
CA SER A 94 15.14 14.49 10.78
C SER A 94 14.25 15.01 9.64
N ASP A 95 13.98 14.18 8.64
CA ASP A 95 13.08 14.57 7.53
C ASP A 95 11.66 14.88 8.04
N ALA A 96 11.23 14.24 9.13
CA ALA A 96 9.96 14.52 9.80
C ALA A 96 9.94 15.92 10.43
N GLU A 97 11.04 16.35 11.06
CA GLU A 97 11.16 17.68 11.64
C GLU A 97 11.14 18.76 10.55
N ILE A 98 11.84 18.55 9.43
CA ILE A 98 11.81 19.47 8.28
C ILE A 98 10.39 19.56 7.71
N ALA A 99 9.72 18.43 7.50
CA ALA A 99 8.33 18.41 7.03
C ALA A 99 7.38 19.14 7.98
N SER A 100 7.60 19.03 9.30
CA SER A 100 6.82 19.75 10.32
C SER A 100 7.09 21.26 10.29
N ALA A 101 8.34 21.69 10.06
CA ALA A 101 8.70 23.09 9.93
C ALA A 101 8.09 23.72 8.68
N ILE A 102 8.18 23.04 7.53
CA ILE A 102 7.54 23.46 6.28
C ILE A 102 6.03 23.62 6.44
N ARG A 103 5.38 22.68 7.16
CA ARG A 103 3.94 22.75 7.44
C ARG A 103 3.59 23.99 8.27
N ARG A 104 4.31 24.23 9.38
CA ARG A 104 4.11 25.43 10.22
C ARG A 104 4.29 26.73 9.45
N LEU A 105 5.25 26.79 8.53
CA LEU A 105 5.49 27.95 7.66
C LEU A 105 4.36 28.16 6.63
N ARG A 106 3.74 27.10 6.13
CA ARG A 106 2.58 27.22 5.23
C ARG A 106 1.32 27.64 6.01
N ASP A 107 1.12 27.07 7.19
CA ASP A 107 -0.06 27.32 8.01
C ASP A 107 -0.07 28.74 8.61
N SER A 108 1.11 29.37 8.78
CA SER A 108 1.20 30.74 9.27
C SER A 108 0.67 31.80 8.29
N GLY A 109 0.53 31.45 7.01
CA GLY A 109 0.10 32.38 5.95
C GLY A 109 1.07 33.53 5.69
N ALA A 110 2.29 33.49 6.22
CA ALA A 110 3.31 34.49 5.95
C ALA A 110 3.72 34.47 4.46
N PRO A 111 3.97 35.63 3.84
CA PRO A 111 4.42 35.67 2.45
C PRO A 111 5.77 34.95 2.32
N MET A 112 5.83 33.96 1.42
CA MET A 112 7.08 33.24 1.15
C MET A 112 7.93 34.01 0.15
N ASP A 113 9.07 34.52 0.62
CA ASP A 113 10.11 35.06 -0.25
C ASP A 113 10.67 33.97 -1.20
N ALA A 114 11.52 34.38 -2.15
CA ALA A 114 12.08 33.46 -3.13
C ALA A 114 13.02 32.42 -2.48
N GLU A 115 13.73 32.82 -1.43
CA GLU A 115 14.69 31.98 -0.72
C GLU A 115 14.00 30.88 0.09
N LEU A 116 12.94 31.21 0.82
CA LEU A 116 12.13 30.28 1.58
C LEU A 116 11.42 29.28 0.66
N ARG A 117 10.93 29.73 -0.50
CA ARG A 117 10.37 28.83 -1.53
C ARG A 117 11.42 27.83 -2.01
N TYR A 118 12.62 28.30 -2.30
CA TYR A 118 13.73 27.45 -2.72
C TYR A 118 14.16 26.48 -1.61
N ALA A 119 14.18 26.91 -0.35
CA ALA A 119 14.47 26.08 0.81
C ALA A 119 13.42 24.96 0.99
N VAL A 120 12.13 25.30 0.86
CA VAL A 120 11.02 24.34 0.93
C VAL A 120 11.08 23.31 -0.21
N GLU A 121 11.40 23.73 -1.43
CA GLU A 121 11.52 22.83 -2.58
C GLU A 121 12.73 21.89 -2.45
N THR A 122 13.87 22.43 -2.04
CA THR A 122 15.13 21.69 -1.95
C THR A 122 15.14 20.74 -0.76
N LEU A 123 14.77 21.21 0.44
CA LEU A 123 14.82 20.42 1.68
C LEU A 123 13.54 19.59 1.91
N GLY A 124 12.45 19.88 1.18
CA GLY A 124 11.17 19.18 1.32
C GLY A 124 11.16 17.76 0.78
N THR A 125 12.17 17.36 0.00
CA THR A 125 12.34 15.99 -0.48
C THR A 125 13.66 15.39 0.00
N PRO A 126 13.70 14.11 0.44
CA PRO A 126 14.93 13.49 0.92
C PRO A 126 16.07 13.51 -0.13
N ALA A 127 15.73 13.34 -1.41
CA ALA A 127 16.69 13.39 -2.50
C ALA A 127 17.24 14.80 -2.77
N GLY A 128 16.40 15.83 -2.70
CA GLY A 128 16.82 17.23 -2.83
C GLY A 128 17.74 17.65 -1.69
N ARG A 129 17.37 17.26 -0.46
CA ARG A 129 18.18 17.46 0.74
C ARG A 129 19.56 16.81 0.63
N ALA A 130 19.63 15.55 0.22
CA ALA A 130 20.90 14.83 0.08
C ALA A 130 21.85 15.52 -0.93
N ARG A 131 21.32 16.01 -2.06
CA ARG A 131 22.12 16.76 -3.05
C ARG A 131 22.60 18.10 -2.50
N TYR A 132 21.75 18.78 -1.74
CA TYR A 132 22.11 20.04 -1.08
C TYR A 132 23.22 19.81 -0.04
N ASP A 133 23.09 18.78 0.80
CA ASP A 133 24.09 18.41 1.81
C ASP A 133 25.45 18.09 1.16
N GLN A 134 25.46 17.36 0.05
CA GLN A 134 26.69 17.06 -0.70
C GLN A 134 27.33 18.31 -1.32
N SER A 135 26.53 19.20 -1.90
CA SER A 135 27.02 20.47 -2.46
C SER A 135 27.60 21.37 -1.37
N LEU A 136 26.90 21.46 -0.24
CA LEU A 136 27.31 22.25 0.91
C LEU A 136 28.60 21.71 1.55
N ALA A 137 28.69 20.38 1.69
CA ALA A 137 29.91 19.71 2.18
C ALA A 137 31.10 19.98 1.26
N SER A 138 30.91 19.86 -0.05
CA SER A 138 31.94 20.17 -1.05
C SER A 138 32.39 21.63 -0.97
N GLY A 139 31.46 22.59 -0.82
CA GLY A 139 31.77 24.01 -0.67
C GLY A 139 32.41 24.41 0.67
N LEU A 140 32.34 23.51 1.67
CA LEU A 140 33.02 23.66 2.96
C LEU A 140 34.35 22.88 3.02
N GLY A 141 34.73 22.18 1.94
CA GLY A 141 35.93 21.35 1.90
C GLY A 141 35.82 20.07 2.75
N LEU A 142 34.61 19.67 3.15
CA LEU A 142 34.34 18.40 3.82
C LEU A 142 34.32 17.30 2.75
N GLN A 143 35.50 16.91 2.27
CA GLN A 143 35.66 15.81 1.34
C GLN A 143 35.23 14.50 2.03
N GLN A 144 34.14 13.88 1.55
CA GLN A 144 33.79 12.52 1.97
C GLN A 144 35.00 11.63 1.73
N GLY A 145 35.52 11.01 2.80
CA GLY A 145 36.76 10.24 2.82
C GLY A 145 36.97 9.37 1.58
N SER A 146 37.61 9.96 0.58
CA SER A 146 38.29 9.26 -0.50
C SER A 146 39.60 8.78 0.11
N ALA A 147 39.59 7.54 0.56
CA ALA A 147 40.82 6.82 0.84
C ALA A 147 41.74 6.88 -0.40
N ALA A 148 42.90 7.50 -0.22
CA ALA A 148 44.15 7.29 -0.96
C ALA A 148 44.10 7.33 -2.50
N ALA A 149 44.46 8.50 -3.05
CA ALA A 149 45.33 8.58 -4.22
C ALA A 149 46.06 9.93 -4.13
N GLY A 150 47.31 9.89 -3.65
CA GLY A 150 48.22 11.02 -3.77
C GLY A 150 48.61 11.18 -5.23
N ASP A 151 48.46 12.39 -5.75
CA ASP A 151 49.06 12.80 -7.01
C ASP A 151 49.83 14.09 -6.75
N GLU A 152 51.07 14.03 -7.18
CA GLU A 152 52.24 14.76 -6.72
C GLU A 152 52.37 16.04 -7.56
N LEU A 153 52.36 17.20 -6.91
CA LEU A 153 52.61 18.48 -7.58
C LEU A 153 54.12 18.61 -7.86
N GLU A 154 54.50 18.42 -9.11
CA GLU A 154 55.87 18.68 -9.59
C GLU A 154 56.02 20.17 -9.97
N GLU A 155 56.74 20.89 -9.11
CA GLU A 155 57.16 22.28 -9.26
C GLU A 155 58.38 22.35 -10.18
N ILE A 156 58.18 22.77 -11.44
CA ILE A 156 59.28 23.03 -12.38
C ILE A 156 59.62 24.52 -12.31
N THR A 157 60.67 24.83 -11.56
CA THR A 157 61.51 26.02 -11.75
C THR A 157 62.85 25.57 -12.32
N ASP A 158 63.31 26.18 -13.42
CA ASP A 158 64.71 26.60 -13.49
C ASP A 158 65.01 27.55 -14.65
N ASP A 159 65.67 28.64 -14.27
CA ASP A 159 66.21 29.72 -15.07
C ASP A 159 67.45 29.25 -15.86
N ALA A 160 67.61 29.73 -17.10
CA ALA A 160 68.88 29.67 -17.83
C ALA A 160 69.24 31.03 -18.46
N PRO A 161 70.43 31.60 -18.14
CA PRO A 161 70.77 32.98 -18.49
C PRO A 161 71.23 33.17 -19.94
N ALA A 162 70.62 34.18 -20.57
CA ALA A 162 71.00 34.72 -21.86
C ALA A 162 72.20 35.66 -21.75
N SER A 163 73.43 35.20 -22.07
CA SER A 163 74.58 36.13 -22.18
C SER A 163 75.82 35.61 -22.93
N VAL A 164 75.67 34.77 -23.97
CA VAL A 164 76.81 34.33 -24.81
C VAL A 164 76.69 34.73 -26.30
N PHE A 165 75.58 35.37 -26.72
CA PHE A 165 75.23 35.43 -28.15
C PHE A 165 75.77 36.63 -28.97
N LEU A 166 76.45 37.60 -28.36
CA LEU A 166 76.74 38.89 -29.04
C LEU A 166 78.17 39.06 -29.58
N GLN A 167 79.08 38.12 -29.37
CA GLN A 167 80.49 38.28 -29.79
C GLN A 167 80.85 37.62 -31.15
N TRP A 168 79.88 36.96 -31.82
CA TRP A 168 80.13 36.12 -33.01
C TRP A 168 79.76 36.76 -34.38
N TRP A 169 79.20 37.97 -34.42
CA TRP A 169 78.56 38.53 -35.64
C TRP A 169 79.47 39.28 -36.62
N ALA A 170 80.76 39.46 -36.34
CA ALA A 170 81.60 40.35 -37.18
C ALA A 170 82.20 39.70 -38.44
N THR A 171 82.25 38.36 -38.55
CA THR A 171 83.00 37.67 -39.64
C THR A 171 82.14 36.85 -40.62
N ARG A 172 80.79 36.90 -40.54
CA ARG A 172 79.90 36.00 -41.31
C ARG A 172 78.94 36.65 -42.31
N LYS A 173 79.21 37.84 -42.84
CA LYS A 173 78.30 38.48 -43.82
C LYS A 173 78.09 37.66 -45.11
N VAL A 174 79.10 36.90 -45.54
CA VAL A 174 79.01 36.06 -46.76
C VAL A 174 78.29 34.73 -46.49
N THR A 175 78.49 34.13 -45.31
CA THR A 175 77.79 32.88 -44.94
C THR A 175 76.30 33.12 -44.66
N VAL A 176 75.93 34.28 -44.11
CA VAL A 176 74.52 34.64 -43.87
C VAL A 176 73.73 34.76 -45.19
N LEU A 177 74.31 35.36 -46.23
CA LEU A 177 73.66 35.51 -47.53
C LEU A 177 73.46 34.15 -48.23
N VAL A 178 74.47 33.26 -48.17
CA VAL A 178 74.35 31.91 -48.76
C VAL A 178 73.33 31.08 -47.97
N SER A 179 73.33 31.14 -46.64
CA SER A 179 72.31 30.44 -45.84
C SER A 179 70.90 30.99 -46.09
N ALA A 180 70.75 32.30 -46.29
CA ALA A 180 69.46 32.90 -46.60
C ALA A 180 68.93 32.45 -47.97
N ALA A 181 69.80 32.34 -48.97
CA ALA A 181 69.43 31.83 -50.29
C ALA A 181 69.03 30.35 -50.26
N VAL A 182 69.76 29.52 -49.51
CA VAL A 182 69.42 28.09 -49.34
C VAL A 182 68.09 27.92 -48.58
N VAL A 183 67.85 28.72 -47.54
CA VAL A 183 66.58 28.72 -46.80
C VAL A 183 65.43 29.18 -47.69
N ALA A 184 65.61 30.20 -48.53
CA ALA A 184 64.59 30.65 -49.47
C ALA A 184 64.25 29.57 -50.52
N LEU A 185 65.27 28.88 -51.06
CA LEU A 185 65.06 27.76 -51.99
C LEU A 185 64.35 26.58 -51.33
N LEU A 186 64.74 26.21 -50.10
CA LEU A 186 64.05 25.19 -49.32
C LEU A 186 62.61 25.60 -49.00
N ALA A 187 62.35 26.87 -48.70
CA ALA A 187 61.00 27.37 -48.47
C ALA A 187 60.12 27.29 -49.73
N ILE A 188 60.66 27.59 -50.92
CA ILE A 188 59.94 27.49 -52.20
C ILE A 188 59.55 26.04 -52.51
N VAL A 189 60.41 25.07 -52.19
CA VAL A 189 60.12 23.64 -52.40
C VAL A 189 59.23 23.06 -51.29
N ALA A 190 59.40 23.50 -50.05
CA ALA A 190 58.64 23.00 -48.92
C ALA A 190 57.21 23.53 -48.86
N LEU A 191 56.94 24.75 -49.34
CA LEU A 191 55.59 25.35 -49.33
C LEU A 191 54.53 24.51 -50.06
N PRO A 192 54.71 24.10 -51.33
CA PRO A 192 53.71 23.30 -52.05
C PRO A 192 53.56 21.88 -51.45
N PHE A 193 54.62 21.34 -50.84
CA PHE A 193 54.55 20.07 -50.12
C PHE A 193 53.74 20.19 -48.82
N TYR A 194 53.91 21.28 -48.08
CA TYR A 194 53.12 21.56 -46.88
C TYR A 194 51.65 21.82 -47.23
N GLN A 195 51.37 22.55 -48.30
CA GLN A 195 49.99 22.81 -48.75
C GLN A 195 49.26 21.55 -49.22
N THR A 196 49.95 20.64 -49.91
CA THR A 196 49.33 19.37 -50.34
C THR A 196 49.10 18.42 -49.18
N ARG A 197 50.03 18.37 -48.21
CA ARG A 197 49.87 17.56 -47.00
C ARG A 197 48.74 18.06 -46.10
N THR A 198 48.63 19.37 -45.86
CA THR A 198 47.54 19.93 -45.04
C THR A 198 46.18 19.80 -45.73
N ALA A 199 46.12 19.90 -47.05
CA ALA A 199 44.89 19.66 -47.81
C ALA A 199 44.42 18.20 -47.73
N ALA A 200 45.35 17.23 -47.81
CA ALA A 200 45.03 15.82 -47.64
C ALA A 200 44.55 15.49 -46.23
N GLU A 201 45.23 16.00 -45.20
CA GLU A 201 44.84 15.84 -43.80
C GLU A 201 43.47 16.49 -43.51
N PHE A 202 43.13 17.61 -44.18
CA PHE A 202 41.81 18.24 -44.04
C PHE A 202 40.68 17.38 -44.65
N LEU A 203 40.89 16.81 -45.85
CA LEU A 203 39.93 15.91 -46.50
C LEU A 203 39.68 14.63 -45.68
N ASP A 204 40.74 14.03 -45.14
CA ASP A 204 40.62 12.86 -44.24
C ASP A 204 39.85 13.22 -42.96
N ASN A 205 40.16 14.36 -42.34
CA ASN A 205 39.43 14.83 -41.16
C ASN A 205 37.95 15.12 -41.46
N GLN A 206 37.64 15.65 -42.65
CA GLN A 206 36.26 15.95 -43.05
C GLN A 206 35.46 14.66 -43.27
N THR A 207 36.03 13.67 -43.94
CA THR A 207 35.38 12.36 -44.15
C THR A 207 35.22 11.59 -42.85
N ALA A 208 36.21 11.62 -41.96
CA ALA A 208 36.11 11.04 -40.61
C ALA A 208 34.99 11.70 -39.80
N MET A 209 34.86 13.03 -39.87
CA MET A 209 33.78 13.75 -39.18
C MET A 209 32.40 13.44 -39.77
N GLU A 210 32.27 13.28 -41.09
CA GLU A 210 31.01 12.86 -41.71
C GLU A 210 30.63 11.42 -41.33
N GLN A 211 31.60 10.50 -41.27
CA GLN A 211 31.37 9.13 -40.83
C GLN A 211 30.94 9.09 -39.35
N ASP A 212 31.60 9.86 -38.47
CA ASP A 212 31.20 9.99 -37.06
C ASP A 212 29.79 10.57 -36.92
N ARG A 213 29.43 11.58 -37.71
CA ARG A 213 28.06 12.15 -37.72
C ARG A 213 27.02 11.12 -38.17
N ARG A 214 27.32 10.30 -39.19
CA ARG A 214 26.42 9.23 -39.64
C ARG A 214 26.27 8.16 -38.58
N ALA A 215 27.36 7.71 -37.98
CA ALA A 215 27.35 6.73 -36.90
C ALA A 215 26.52 7.22 -35.69
N LYS A 216 26.72 8.46 -35.26
CA LYS A 216 25.93 9.07 -34.17
C LYS A 216 24.46 9.24 -34.54
N ALA A 217 24.14 9.57 -35.79
CA ALA A 217 22.76 9.68 -36.25
C ALA A 217 22.05 8.31 -36.27
N GLU A 218 22.74 7.25 -36.68
CA GLU A 218 22.23 5.88 -36.66
C GLU A 218 22.05 5.38 -35.22
N GLU A 219 23.02 5.62 -34.33
CA GLU A 219 22.91 5.29 -32.91
C GLU A 219 21.74 6.03 -32.25
N TRP A 220 21.57 7.31 -32.54
CA TRP A 220 20.44 8.08 -32.04
C TRP A 220 19.10 7.52 -32.52
N LYS A 221 18.99 7.16 -33.82
CA LYS A 221 17.77 6.52 -34.36
C LYS A 221 17.49 5.17 -33.70
N ALA A 222 18.51 4.33 -33.51
CA ALA A 222 18.38 3.03 -32.85
C ALA A 222 17.92 3.18 -31.39
N ARG A 223 18.44 4.18 -30.66
CA ARG A 223 18.00 4.50 -29.30
C ARG A 223 16.55 4.98 -29.27
N GLN A 224 16.11 5.77 -30.25
CA GLN A 224 14.72 6.23 -30.35
C GLN A 224 13.75 5.08 -30.65
N THR A 225 14.09 4.18 -31.59
CA THR A 225 13.24 3.03 -31.89
C THR A 225 13.13 2.09 -30.69
N ALA A 226 14.25 1.84 -29.99
CA ALA A 226 14.24 1.03 -28.77
C ALA A 226 13.36 1.63 -27.66
N ARG A 227 13.35 2.96 -27.49
CA ARG A 227 12.46 3.65 -26.55
C ARG A 227 10.99 3.49 -26.94
N ILE A 228 10.66 3.69 -28.22
CA ILE A 228 9.28 3.53 -28.71
C ILE A 228 8.79 2.10 -28.54
N GLU A 229 9.64 1.09 -28.76
CA GLU A 229 9.30 -0.31 -28.56
C GLU A 229 9.10 -0.64 -27.08
N ALA A 230 9.98 -0.16 -26.19
CA ALA A 230 9.82 -0.31 -24.74
C ALA A 230 8.50 0.33 -24.24
N ASP A 231 8.17 1.54 -24.71
CA ASP A 231 6.92 2.22 -24.36
C ASP A 231 5.69 1.45 -24.86
N ARG A 232 5.77 0.85 -26.06
CA ARG A 232 4.69 0.00 -26.61
C ARG A 232 4.51 -1.27 -25.80
N GLU A 233 5.58 -1.91 -25.37
CA GLU A 233 5.51 -3.09 -24.50
C GLU A 233 4.90 -2.75 -23.14
N GLU A 234 5.32 -1.63 -22.54
CA GLU A 234 4.74 -1.17 -21.28
C GLU A 234 3.25 -0.86 -21.44
N ALA A 235 2.85 -0.20 -22.52
CA ALA A 235 1.45 0.06 -22.83
C ALA A 235 0.63 -1.24 -23.01
N ARG A 236 1.20 -2.28 -23.64
CA ARG A 236 0.56 -3.60 -23.75
C ARG A 236 0.41 -4.26 -22.38
N LYS A 237 1.44 -4.21 -21.53
CA LYS A 237 1.38 -4.74 -20.16
C LYS A 237 0.32 -4.03 -19.32
N ARG A 238 0.22 -2.69 -19.41
CA ARG A 238 -0.82 -1.91 -18.74
C ARG A 238 -2.22 -2.30 -19.20
N ARG A 239 -2.46 -2.40 -20.51
CA ARG A 239 -3.77 -2.84 -21.06
C ARG A 239 -4.13 -4.27 -20.62
N ALA A 240 -3.16 -5.18 -20.60
CA ALA A 240 -3.38 -6.55 -20.13
C ALA A 240 -3.74 -6.57 -18.63
N ALA A 241 -3.06 -5.77 -17.81
CA ALA A 241 -3.37 -5.62 -16.39
C ALA A 241 -4.77 -5.02 -16.18
N ASP A 242 -5.14 -3.99 -16.95
CA ASP A 242 -6.46 -3.36 -16.90
C ASP A 242 -7.55 -4.36 -17.28
N GLN A 243 -7.36 -5.14 -18.35
CA GLN A 243 -8.29 -6.19 -18.77
C GLN A 243 -8.43 -7.29 -17.71
N ALA A 244 -7.33 -7.74 -17.11
CA ALA A 244 -7.37 -8.72 -16.03
C ALA A 244 -8.12 -8.17 -14.80
N SER A 245 -7.90 -6.90 -14.45
CA SER A 245 -8.61 -6.25 -13.34
C SER A 245 -10.11 -6.12 -13.62
N TYR A 246 -10.50 -5.84 -14.86
CA TYR A 246 -11.88 -5.75 -15.28
C TYR A 246 -12.59 -7.12 -15.19
N GLN A 247 -11.95 -8.19 -15.68
CA GLN A 247 -12.47 -9.55 -15.55
C GLN A 247 -12.58 -10.00 -14.09
N ALA A 248 -11.60 -9.65 -13.25
CA ALA A 248 -11.66 -9.92 -11.81
C ALA A 248 -12.87 -9.23 -11.15
N ARG A 249 -13.14 -7.97 -11.49
CA ARG A 249 -14.34 -7.26 -10.98
C ARG A 249 -15.65 -7.87 -11.47
N GLN A 250 -15.70 -8.32 -12.73
CA GLN A 250 -16.89 -8.99 -13.27
C GLN A 250 -17.17 -10.31 -12.54
N THR A 251 -16.16 -11.17 -12.41
CA THR A 251 -16.30 -12.45 -11.70
C THR A 251 -16.66 -12.26 -10.22
N GLN A 252 -16.13 -11.22 -9.58
CA GLN A 252 -16.52 -10.85 -8.22
C GLN A 252 -17.99 -10.40 -8.16
N ALA A 253 -18.43 -9.52 -9.06
CA ALA A 253 -19.82 -9.07 -9.11
C ALA A 253 -20.80 -10.21 -9.40
N GLU A 254 -20.41 -11.21 -10.20
CA GLU A 254 -21.21 -12.42 -10.42
C GLU A 254 -21.32 -13.29 -9.17
N ARG A 255 -20.21 -13.48 -8.45
CA ARG A 255 -20.21 -14.18 -7.15
C ARG A 255 -21.10 -13.48 -6.13
N ASP A 256 -21.03 -12.15 -6.04
CA ASP A 256 -21.85 -11.37 -5.12
C ASP A 256 -23.35 -11.51 -5.46
N ARG A 257 -23.70 -11.48 -6.75
CA ARG A 257 -25.08 -11.73 -7.21
C ARG A 257 -25.56 -13.15 -6.90
N LEU A 258 -24.67 -14.15 -6.99
CA LEU A 258 -25.02 -15.53 -6.65
C LEU A 258 -25.27 -15.67 -5.14
N MET A 259 -24.40 -15.10 -4.31
CA MET A 259 -24.56 -15.10 -2.86
C MET A 259 -25.85 -14.41 -2.43
N GLN A 260 -26.18 -13.26 -3.03
CA GLN A 260 -27.47 -12.59 -2.77
C GLN A 260 -28.68 -13.47 -3.08
N ARG A 261 -28.66 -14.23 -4.19
CA ARG A 261 -29.75 -15.17 -4.49
C ARG A 261 -29.86 -16.29 -3.47
N ILE A 262 -28.73 -16.85 -3.04
CA ILE A 262 -28.71 -17.91 -2.01
C ILE A 262 -29.29 -17.37 -0.70
N ASP A 263 -28.90 -16.17 -0.28
CA ASP A 263 -29.41 -15.54 0.94
C ASP A 263 -30.92 -15.25 0.85
N ASP A 264 -31.39 -14.75 -0.29
CA ASP A 264 -32.81 -14.50 -0.53
C ASP A 264 -33.63 -15.79 -0.50
N ASP A 265 -33.12 -16.87 -1.10
CA ASP A 265 -33.77 -18.17 -1.09
C ASP A 265 -33.79 -18.77 0.33
N GLN A 266 -32.71 -18.63 1.11
CA GLN A 266 -32.70 -19.04 2.53
C GLN A 266 -33.75 -18.26 3.34
N ARG A 267 -33.86 -16.95 3.14
CA ARG A 267 -34.91 -16.14 3.80
C ARG A 267 -36.30 -16.62 3.41
N ARG A 268 -36.55 -16.88 2.13
CA ARG A 268 -37.84 -17.42 1.64
C ARG A 268 -38.19 -18.76 2.29
N LEU A 269 -37.20 -19.66 2.43
CA LEU A 269 -37.39 -20.94 3.10
C LEU A 269 -37.72 -20.77 4.58
N MET A 270 -37.00 -19.89 5.29
CA MET A 270 -37.30 -19.59 6.70
C MET A 270 -38.72 -19.01 6.86
N TYR A 271 -39.12 -18.06 6.02
CA TYR A 271 -40.49 -17.51 6.06
C TYR A 271 -41.55 -18.56 5.70
N ALA A 272 -41.26 -19.45 4.75
CA ALA A 272 -42.17 -20.55 4.43
C ALA A 272 -42.35 -21.51 5.60
N GLN A 273 -41.26 -21.86 6.30
CA GLN A 273 -41.29 -22.69 7.49
C GLN A 273 -42.06 -22.02 8.63
N GLN A 274 -41.78 -20.75 8.93
CA GLN A 274 -42.47 -19.99 9.97
C GLN A 274 -43.98 -19.92 9.70
N ARG A 275 -44.40 -19.73 8.44
CA ARG A 275 -45.82 -19.74 8.06
C ARG A 275 -46.47 -21.11 8.28
N ARG A 276 -45.77 -22.21 7.99
CA ARG A 276 -46.28 -23.57 8.28
C ARG A 276 -46.51 -23.77 9.77
N THR A 277 -45.53 -23.40 10.60
CA THR A 277 -45.65 -23.48 12.06
C THR A 277 -46.83 -22.65 12.57
N GLN A 278 -47.00 -21.41 12.10
CA GLN A 278 -48.16 -20.59 12.47
C GLN A 278 -49.50 -21.20 12.03
N GLN A 279 -49.55 -21.83 10.86
CA GLN A 279 -50.75 -22.52 10.38
C GLN A 279 -51.07 -23.74 11.25
N GLU A 280 -50.06 -24.53 11.61
CA GLU A 280 -50.21 -25.70 12.49
C GLU A 280 -50.69 -25.27 13.88
N GLU A 281 -50.10 -24.23 14.47
CA GLU A 281 -50.55 -23.67 15.75
C GLU A 281 -52.00 -23.17 15.67
N ALA A 282 -52.37 -22.49 14.59
CA ALA A 282 -53.75 -22.01 14.39
C ALA A 282 -54.74 -23.18 14.26
N GLN A 283 -54.36 -24.27 13.58
CA GLN A 283 -55.18 -25.49 13.49
C GLN A 283 -55.31 -26.18 14.85
N GLN A 284 -54.23 -26.30 15.61
CA GLN A 284 -54.26 -26.85 16.96
C GLN A 284 -55.21 -26.05 17.85
N ARG A 285 -55.09 -24.72 17.85
CA ARG A 285 -56.01 -23.84 18.60
C ARG A 285 -57.46 -24.07 18.22
N ARG A 286 -57.79 -24.14 16.92
CA ARG A 286 -59.15 -24.45 16.46
C ARG A 286 -59.65 -25.79 16.98
N SER A 287 -58.83 -26.84 16.91
CA SER A 287 -59.21 -28.16 17.41
C SER A 287 -59.44 -28.18 18.92
N THR A 288 -58.65 -27.42 19.69
CA THR A 288 -58.84 -27.26 21.13
C THR A 288 -60.15 -26.55 21.45
N TYR A 289 -60.43 -25.43 20.76
CA TYR A 289 -61.70 -24.71 20.91
C TYR A 289 -62.91 -25.58 20.55
N GLU A 290 -62.82 -26.40 19.50
CA GLU A 290 -63.90 -27.33 19.13
C GLU A 290 -64.14 -28.41 20.20
N ARG A 291 -63.07 -28.99 20.76
CA ARG A 291 -63.16 -29.95 21.87
C ARG A 291 -63.77 -29.32 23.11
N GLU A 292 -63.33 -28.12 23.48
CA GLU A 292 -63.90 -27.39 24.62
C GLU A 292 -65.38 -27.10 24.41
N ARG A 293 -65.77 -26.69 23.20
CA ARG A 293 -67.17 -26.46 22.83
C ARG A 293 -67.99 -27.75 22.93
N GLN A 294 -67.51 -28.86 22.37
CA GLN A 294 -68.18 -30.16 22.48
C GLN A 294 -68.31 -30.63 23.93
N GLN A 295 -67.28 -30.43 24.76
CA GLN A 295 -67.35 -30.72 26.19
C GLN A 295 -68.38 -29.84 26.90
N GLN A 296 -68.50 -28.57 26.55
CA GLN A 296 -69.52 -27.69 27.12
C GLN A 296 -70.93 -28.09 26.70
N GLU A 297 -71.13 -28.45 25.43
CA GLU A 297 -72.41 -28.96 24.91
C GLU A 297 -72.78 -30.27 25.62
N ALA A 298 -71.86 -31.25 25.70
CA ALA A 298 -72.08 -32.49 26.44
C ALA A 298 -72.40 -32.26 27.94
N ARG A 299 -71.74 -31.29 28.59
CA ARG A 299 -72.04 -30.89 29.98
C ARG A 299 -73.41 -30.21 30.11
N ARG A 300 -73.92 -29.56 29.08
CA ARG A 300 -75.27 -28.98 29.07
C ARG A 300 -76.30 -30.10 28.89
N ASP A 301 -76.07 -31.00 27.94
CA ASP A 301 -76.96 -32.13 27.66
C ASP A 301 -77.05 -33.09 28.86
N ALA A 302 -75.92 -33.39 29.51
CA ALA A 302 -75.89 -34.17 30.75
C ALA A 302 -76.72 -33.50 31.85
N ARG A 303 -76.55 -32.18 32.06
CA ARG A 303 -77.36 -31.43 33.03
C ARG A 303 -78.86 -31.43 32.70
N GLN A 304 -79.23 -31.38 31.41
CA GLN A 304 -80.63 -31.49 30.99
C GLN A 304 -81.16 -32.90 31.21
N ALA A 305 -80.37 -33.94 30.94
CA ALA A 305 -80.74 -35.33 31.19
C ALA A 305 -80.94 -35.60 32.69
N ASP A 306 -80.02 -35.14 33.54
CA ASP A 306 -80.13 -35.24 34.99
C ASP A 306 -81.37 -34.50 35.51
N ALA A 307 -81.65 -33.30 34.97
CA ALA A 307 -82.86 -32.55 35.31
C ALA A 307 -84.15 -33.29 34.92
N ARG A 308 -84.20 -33.92 33.74
CA ARG A 308 -85.34 -34.76 33.31
C ARG A 308 -85.49 -35.99 34.19
N ALA A 309 -84.39 -36.68 34.49
CA ALA A 309 -84.41 -37.85 35.38
C ALA A 309 -84.89 -37.48 36.79
N ALA A 310 -84.47 -36.33 37.32
CA ALA A 310 -84.94 -35.81 38.60
C ALA A 310 -86.44 -35.47 38.57
N GLN A 311 -86.94 -34.87 37.48
CA GLN A 311 -88.37 -34.60 37.28
C GLN A 311 -89.19 -35.90 37.21
N GLU A 312 -88.72 -36.90 36.45
CA GLU A 312 -89.35 -38.22 36.36
C GLU A 312 -89.37 -38.92 37.72
N ALA A 313 -88.26 -38.90 38.46
CA ALA A 313 -88.19 -39.46 39.81
C ALA A 313 -89.17 -38.77 40.77
N ALA A 314 -89.26 -37.44 40.72
CA ALA A 314 -90.23 -36.67 41.51
C ALA A 314 -91.68 -37.00 41.13
N TYR A 315 -91.97 -37.16 39.84
CA TYR A 315 -93.29 -37.58 39.35
C TYR A 315 -93.66 -38.97 39.87
N TRP A 316 -92.77 -39.96 39.75
CA TRP A 316 -93.02 -41.32 40.23
C TRP A 316 -93.16 -41.39 41.75
N SER A 317 -92.36 -40.61 42.49
CA SER A 317 -92.51 -40.50 43.94
C SER A 317 -93.87 -39.93 44.35
N CYS A 318 -94.34 -38.87 43.68
CA CYS A 318 -95.67 -38.29 43.90
C CYS A 318 -96.78 -39.30 43.55
N PHE A 319 -96.63 -39.98 42.40
CA PHE A 319 -97.62 -40.91 41.89
C PHE A 319 -97.83 -42.11 42.81
N ASN A 320 -96.73 -42.70 43.33
CA ASN A 320 -96.79 -43.81 44.27
C ASN A 320 -97.46 -43.41 45.59
N ASP A 321 -97.08 -42.27 46.19
CA ASP A 321 -97.73 -41.76 47.42
C ASP A 321 -99.23 -41.47 47.22
N ALA A 322 -99.63 -40.99 46.04
CA ALA A 322 -101.04 -40.73 45.73
C ALA A 322 -101.84 -42.01 45.47
N ILE A 323 -101.24 -43.04 44.85
CA ILE A 323 -101.86 -44.35 44.66
C ILE A 323 -102.14 -45.02 46.00
N ASP A 324 -101.17 -45.00 46.91
CA ASP A 324 -101.29 -45.64 48.23
C ASP A 324 -102.45 -45.06 49.05
N ARG A 325 -102.86 -43.82 48.74
CA ARG A 325 -103.97 -43.13 49.42
C ARG A 325 -105.35 -43.35 48.79
N ARG A 326 -105.45 -43.63 47.48
CA ARG A 326 -106.74 -43.71 46.76
C ARG A 326 -106.71 -44.69 45.57
N ASP A 327 -106.75 -44.16 44.35
CA ASP A 327 -106.83 -44.88 43.08
C ASP A 327 -105.93 -44.23 42.03
N SER A 328 -105.69 -44.93 40.92
CA SER A 328 -104.80 -44.46 39.86
C SER A 328 -105.31 -43.20 39.17
N ALA A 329 -106.63 -43.03 39.03
CA ALA A 329 -107.24 -41.87 38.38
C ALA A 329 -107.02 -40.57 39.17
N TYR A 330 -107.05 -40.63 40.49
CA TYR A 330 -106.71 -39.51 41.37
C TYR A 330 -105.21 -39.19 41.32
N ALA A 331 -104.34 -40.22 41.38
CA ALA A 331 -102.89 -40.05 41.33
C ALA A 331 -102.42 -39.33 40.04
N TYR A 332 -103.00 -39.67 38.88
CA TYR A 332 -102.70 -38.98 37.63
C TYR A 332 -103.04 -37.48 37.67
N ARG A 333 -104.17 -37.09 38.27
CA ARG A 333 -104.57 -35.67 38.35
C ARG A 333 -103.72 -34.89 39.34
N ALA A 334 -103.44 -35.47 40.51
CA ALA A 334 -102.67 -34.82 41.56
C ALA A 334 -101.24 -34.50 41.09
N CYS A 335 -100.59 -35.44 40.39
CA CYS A 335 -99.20 -35.30 39.93
C CYS A 335 -99.05 -34.77 38.50
N ALA A 336 -100.14 -34.40 37.81
CA ALA A 336 -100.11 -33.94 36.41
C ALA A 336 -99.23 -32.70 36.19
N HIS A 337 -99.10 -31.84 37.20
CA HIS A 337 -98.30 -30.62 37.12
C HIS A 337 -96.78 -30.89 37.07
N LEU A 338 -96.33 -32.07 37.52
CA LEU A 338 -94.92 -32.48 37.48
C LEU A 338 -94.50 -33.13 36.16
N LYS A 339 -95.46 -33.35 35.25
CA LYS A 339 -95.22 -33.99 33.93
C LYS A 339 -95.01 -32.97 32.80
N ARG A 340 -94.96 -31.68 33.11
CA ARG A 340 -94.61 -30.60 32.17
C ARG A 340 -93.15 -30.24 32.34
#